data_AF-A0A081CWU6-F1
#
_entry.id   AF-A0A081CWU6-F1
#
_cell.length_a   1.000
_cell.length_b   1.000
_cell.length_c   1.000
_cell.angle_alpha   90.00
_cell.angle_beta   90.00
_cell.angle_gamma   90.00
#
_symmetry.space_group_name_H-M   'P 1'
#
loop_
_entity.id
_entity.type
_entity.pdbx_description
1 polymer ?
#
loop_
_entity_poly.entity_id
_entity_poly.type
_entity_poly.pdbx_seq_one_letter_code
_entity_poly.pdbx_strand_id
1 'polypeptide(L)'
;MATAAIRLPEERAEQARKLAAHKGITVADLVGDLITSEIKRLGLGLQIGLGSIDIADLENGQVHLDYGAGVHMWTKAQTLDVAQAIENALARKGGVLNMDAEIELGRVGVSVRLKNLNTNHERTLASSVAKELVALLRHHANH
;
A
#
# COMPACT_ATOMS: atom_id res chain seq x y z
N MET A 1 -14.25 4.94 -4.52
CA MET A 1 -13.90 4.26 -3.26
C MET A 1 -14.91 4.66 -2.21
N ALA A 2 -15.55 3.71 -1.52
CA ALA A 2 -16.35 4.03 -0.35
C ALA A 2 -15.41 4.50 0.76
N THR A 3 -15.54 5.75 1.20
CA THR A 3 -14.80 6.29 2.33
C THR A 3 -15.62 6.11 3.60
N ALA A 4 -15.02 5.52 4.63
CA ALA A 4 -15.62 5.52 5.96
C ALA A 4 -15.45 6.92 6.57
N ALA A 5 -16.54 7.54 7.00
CA ALA A 5 -16.50 8.84 7.65
C ALA A 5 -16.27 8.67 9.17
N ILE A 6 -15.11 9.14 9.65
CA ILE A 6 -14.84 9.22 11.10
C ILE A 6 -15.26 10.62 11.56
N ARG A 7 -16.22 10.67 12.49
CA ARG A 7 -16.63 11.94 13.13
C ARG A 7 -15.75 12.20 14.34
N LEU A 8 -15.09 13.35 14.35
CA LEU A 8 -14.26 13.82 15.46
C LEU A 8 -14.94 15.02 16.14
N PRO A 9 -14.84 15.17 17.48
CA PRO A 9 -15.14 16.42 18.15
C PRO A 9 -14.32 17.58 17.57
N GLU A 10 -14.88 18.79 17.58
CA GLU A 10 -14.31 19.96 16.90
C GLU A 10 -12.88 20.27 17.38
N GLU A 11 -12.65 20.22 18.69
CA GLU A 11 -11.36 20.51 19.31
C GLU A 11 -10.29 19.50 18.84
N ARG A 12 -10.68 18.23 18.67
CA ARG A 12 -9.80 17.17 18.16
C ARG A 12 -9.53 17.32 16.68
N ALA A 13 -10.52 17.74 15.90
CA ALA A 13 -10.34 18.02 14.48
C ALA A 13 -9.39 19.21 14.25
N GLU A 14 -9.45 20.24 15.10
CA GLU A 14 -8.50 21.36 15.05
C GLU A 14 -7.08 20.92 15.44
N GLN A 15 -6.93 20.14 16.52
CA GLN A 15 -5.64 19.58 16.93
C GLN A 15 -5.01 18.72 15.85
N ALA A 16 -5.78 17.84 15.21
CA ALA A 16 -5.31 16.99 14.11
C ALA A 16 -4.82 17.82 12.92
N ARG A 17 -5.55 18.89 12.55
CA ARG A 17 -5.13 19.81 11.48
C ARG A 17 -3.82 20.53 11.83
N LYS A 18 -3.68 21.05 13.05
CA LYS A 18 -2.44 21.71 13.51
C LYS A 18 -1.26 20.75 13.53
N LEU A 19 -1.46 19.53 14.01
CA LEU A 19 -0.42 18.50 14.06
C LEU A 19 0.01 18.06 12.66
N ALA A 20 -0.93 17.86 11.75
CA ALA A 20 -0.66 17.52 10.36
C ALA A 20 0.13 18.63 9.66
N ALA A 21 -0.27 19.90 9.84
CA ALA A 21 0.44 21.07 9.34
C ALA A 21 1.87 21.16 9.90
N HIS A 22 2.04 20.95 11.20
CA HIS A 22 3.37 20.95 11.84
C HIS A 22 4.31 19.88 11.26
N LYS A 23 3.76 18.72 10.88
CA LYS A 23 4.50 17.63 10.24
C LYS A 23 4.62 17.76 8.71
N GLY A 24 3.99 18.76 8.10
CA GLY A 24 3.96 18.93 6.65
C GLY A 24 3.22 17.81 5.90
N ILE A 25 2.25 17.17 6.53
CA ILE A 25 1.46 16.06 5.96
C ILE A 25 -0.04 16.37 5.97
N THR A 26 -0.85 15.56 5.29
CA THR A 26 -2.32 15.69 5.36
C THR A 26 -2.87 15.05 6.63
N VAL A 27 -4.09 15.42 7.04
CA VAL A 27 -4.78 14.75 8.17
C VAL A 27 -5.02 13.28 7.87
N ALA A 28 -5.27 12.92 6.60
CA ALA A 28 -5.41 11.54 6.18
C ALA A 28 -4.12 10.74 6.38
N ASP A 29 -2.96 11.31 6.02
CA ASP A 29 -1.66 10.68 6.26
C ASP A 29 -1.37 10.54 7.76
N LEU A 30 -1.72 11.55 8.56
CA LEU A 30 -1.56 11.50 10.02
C LEU A 30 -2.36 10.35 10.65
N VAL A 31 -3.62 10.18 10.23
CA VAL A 31 -4.48 9.07 10.69
C VAL A 31 -3.96 7.74 10.18
N GLY A 32 -3.51 7.68 8.93
CA GLY A 32 -2.88 6.50 8.34
C GLY A 32 -1.66 6.06 9.15
N ASP A 33 -0.74 6.98 9.44
CA ASP A 33 0.46 6.70 10.24
C ASP A 33 0.11 6.22 11.65
N LEU A 34 -0.94 6.78 12.29
CA LEU A 34 -1.41 6.32 13.60
C LEU A 34 -1.90 4.86 13.54
N ILE A 35 -2.72 4.52 12.55
CA ILE A 35 -3.21 3.15 12.36
C ILE A 35 -2.03 2.19 12.11
N THR A 36 -1.13 2.55 11.19
CA THR A 36 0.07 1.75 10.90
C THR A 36 0.93 1.55 12.16
N SER A 37 1.12 2.59 12.99
CA SER A 37 1.87 2.50 14.24
C SER A 37 1.22 1.54 15.24
N GLU A 38 -0.10 1.58 15.39
CA GLU A 38 -0.81 0.68 16.31
C GLU A 38 -0.79 -0.78 15.84
N ILE A 39 -0.97 -1.02 14.53
CA ILE A 39 -0.85 -2.36 13.94
C ILE A 39 0.54 -2.95 14.20
N LYS A 40 1.59 -2.14 13.99
CA LYS A 40 2.98 -2.54 14.27
C LYS A 40 3.23 -2.80 15.74
N ARG A 41 2.76 -1.90 16.62
CA ARG A 41 2.91 -2.00 18.08
C ARG A 41 2.28 -3.30 18.61
N LEU A 42 1.16 -3.70 18.05
CA LEU A 42 0.43 -4.91 18.43
C LEU A 42 0.93 -6.17 17.69
N GLY A 43 1.84 -6.04 16.72
CA GLY A 43 2.33 -7.16 15.91
C GLY A 43 1.25 -7.77 14.99
N LEU A 44 0.18 -7.04 14.70
CA LEU A 44 -1.00 -7.57 14.01
C LEU A 44 -0.89 -7.56 12.48
N GLY A 45 0.14 -6.91 11.91
CA GLY A 45 0.20 -6.64 10.47
C GLY A 45 0.05 -7.87 9.58
N LEU A 46 0.65 -9.00 9.96
CA LEU A 46 0.51 -10.26 9.23
C LEU A 46 -0.83 -10.95 9.48
N GLN A 47 -1.41 -10.78 10.66
CA GLN A 47 -2.66 -11.44 11.05
C GLN A 47 -3.88 -10.80 10.40
N ILE A 48 -3.92 -9.47 10.31
CA ILE A 48 -5.07 -8.74 9.75
C ILE A 48 -4.88 -8.37 8.27
N GLY A 49 -3.65 -8.45 7.76
CA GLY A 49 -3.30 -8.10 6.39
C GLY A 49 -3.68 -6.66 6.02
N LEU A 50 -4.06 -6.44 4.77
CA LEU A 50 -4.50 -5.14 4.23
C LEU A 50 -5.97 -5.14 3.80
N GLY A 51 -6.81 -5.88 4.54
CA GLY A 51 -8.23 -6.03 4.26
C GLY A 51 -8.46 -6.63 2.88
N SER A 52 -9.02 -5.85 1.96
CA SER A 52 -9.29 -6.24 0.56
C SER A 52 -8.06 -6.41 -0.35
N ILE A 53 -6.86 -6.59 0.22
CA ILE A 53 -5.67 -7.00 -0.52
C ILE A 53 -5.24 -8.33 0.08
N ASP A 54 -5.25 -9.37 -0.75
CA ASP A 54 -4.86 -10.72 -0.37
C ASP A 54 -3.43 -11.00 -0.84
N ILE A 55 -2.61 -11.54 0.05
CA ILE A 55 -1.20 -11.87 -0.18
C ILE A 55 -0.93 -13.22 0.48
N ALA A 56 -0.46 -14.19 -0.29
CA ALA A 56 -0.23 -15.54 0.23
C ALA A 56 0.94 -16.21 -0.48
N ASP A 57 1.61 -17.12 0.22
CA ASP A 57 2.59 -18.02 -0.38
C ASP A 57 1.87 -19.24 -0.96
N LEU A 58 2.18 -19.55 -2.21
CA LEU A 58 1.66 -20.74 -2.90
C LEU A 58 2.60 -21.93 -2.70
N GLU A 59 2.05 -23.14 -2.78
CA GLU A 59 2.81 -24.39 -2.61
C GLU A 59 3.96 -24.54 -3.62
N ASN A 60 3.85 -23.88 -4.78
CA ASN A 60 4.88 -23.87 -5.82
C ASN A 60 6.01 -22.85 -5.56
N GLY A 61 6.01 -22.16 -4.41
CA GLY A 61 7.02 -21.17 -4.03
C GLY A 61 6.83 -19.79 -4.66
N GLN A 62 5.70 -19.54 -5.34
CA GLN A 62 5.32 -18.21 -5.82
C GLN A 62 4.49 -17.46 -4.76
N VAL A 63 4.44 -16.15 -4.89
CA VAL A 63 3.61 -15.25 -4.08
C VAL A 63 2.38 -14.87 -4.88
N HIS A 64 1.21 -15.15 -4.32
CA HIS A 64 -0.09 -14.68 -4.79
C HIS A 64 -0.33 -13.25 -4.30
N LEU A 65 -0.78 -12.37 -5.19
CA LEU A 65 -1.29 -11.03 -4.85
C LEU A 65 -2.60 -10.76 -5.58
N ASP A 66 -3.66 -10.50 -4.82
CA ASP A 66 -4.90 -9.91 -5.33
C ASP A 66 -5.15 -8.57 -4.64
N TYR A 67 -5.22 -7.50 -5.42
CA TYR A 67 -5.55 -6.17 -4.93
C TYR A 67 -6.91 -5.68 -5.46
N GLY A 68 -7.83 -6.56 -5.83
CA GLY A 68 -9.17 -6.21 -6.32
C GLY A 68 -9.19 -5.63 -7.75
N ALA A 69 -8.05 -5.62 -8.43
CA ALA A 69 -7.91 -5.30 -9.86
C ALA A 69 -7.27 -6.46 -10.65
N GLY A 70 -7.34 -7.67 -10.08
CA GLY A 70 -6.88 -8.91 -10.68
C GLY A 70 -5.83 -9.59 -9.82
N VAL A 71 -5.66 -10.89 -10.11
CA VAL A 71 -4.75 -11.79 -9.43
C VAL A 71 -3.41 -11.82 -10.16
N HIS A 72 -2.33 -11.78 -9.40
CA HIS A 72 -0.96 -11.93 -9.87
C HIS A 72 -0.26 -13.05 -9.12
N MET A 73 0.57 -13.82 -9.82
CA MET A 73 1.38 -14.89 -9.25
C MET A 73 2.84 -14.65 -9.64
N TRP A 74 3.64 -14.26 -8.65
CA TRP A 74 5.01 -13.82 -8.89
C TRP A 74 6.03 -14.73 -8.22
N THR A 75 7.18 -14.87 -8.85
CA THR A 75 8.35 -15.41 -8.15
C THR A 75 8.76 -14.48 -7.01
N LYS A 76 9.46 -15.00 -5.99
CA LYS A 76 9.97 -14.20 -4.87
C LYS A 76 10.82 -13.00 -5.33
N ALA A 77 11.65 -13.19 -6.36
CA ALA A 77 12.44 -12.11 -6.95
C ALA A 77 11.55 -11.00 -7.55
N GLN A 78 10.55 -11.37 -8.34
CA GLN A 78 9.57 -10.43 -8.88
C GLN A 78 8.81 -9.69 -7.77
N THR A 79 8.40 -10.39 -6.71
CA THR A 79 7.74 -9.76 -5.55
C THR A 79 8.61 -8.68 -4.89
N LEU A 80 9.93 -8.90 -4.79
CA LEU A 80 10.89 -7.89 -4.30
C LEU A 80 11.00 -6.69 -5.25
N ASP A 81 11.03 -6.93 -6.56
CA ASP A 81 11.10 -5.87 -7.57
C ASP A 81 9.85 -4.98 -7.53
N VAL A 82 8.65 -5.57 -7.40
CA VAL A 82 7.39 -4.83 -7.22
C VAL A 82 7.44 -4.00 -5.94
N ALA A 83 7.85 -4.59 -4.82
CA ALA A 83 7.98 -3.87 -3.55
C ALA A 83 8.92 -2.66 -3.69
N GLN A 84 10.06 -2.84 -4.37
CA GLN A 84 11.01 -1.77 -4.60
C GLN A 84 10.45 -0.66 -5.50
N ALA A 85 9.65 -0.99 -6.51
CA ALA A 85 9.04 0.00 -7.37
C ALA A 85 7.93 0.80 -6.69
N ILE A 86 7.15 0.18 -5.79
CA ILE A 86 6.18 0.91 -4.95
C ILE A 86 6.93 1.93 -4.07
N GLU A 87 8.05 1.53 -3.44
CA GLU A 87 8.90 2.46 -2.67
C GLU A 87 9.43 3.61 -3.55
N ASN A 88 9.90 3.32 -4.76
CA ASN A 88 10.42 4.33 -5.68
C ASN A 88 9.33 5.32 -6.11
N ALA A 89 8.11 4.83 -6.37
CA ALA A 89 6.95 5.67 -6.66
C ALA A 89 6.58 6.59 -5.48
N LEU A 90 6.61 6.05 -4.26
CA LEU A 90 6.41 6.81 -3.02
C LEU A 90 7.48 7.89 -2.83
N ALA A 91 8.74 7.58 -3.12
CA ALA A 91 9.89 8.47 -2.98
C ALA A 91 9.98 9.59 -4.04
N ARG A 92 8.99 9.70 -4.93
CA ARG A 92 9.02 10.61 -6.11
C ARG A 92 10.16 10.32 -7.09
N LYS A 93 10.84 9.18 -6.98
CA LYS A 93 11.91 8.77 -7.90
C LYS A 93 11.31 8.02 -9.12
N GLY A 94 10.12 8.43 -9.54
CA GLY A 94 9.22 7.63 -10.36
C GLY A 94 9.86 7.11 -11.65
N GLY A 95 9.66 5.82 -11.88
CA GLY A 95 9.73 5.17 -13.19
C GLY A 95 8.52 4.26 -13.30
N VAL A 96 7.89 4.21 -14.47
CA VAL A 96 6.92 3.16 -14.80
C VAL A 96 7.70 1.86 -14.81
N LEU A 97 7.48 1.01 -13.81
CA LEU A 97 8.03 -0.33 -13.82
C LEU A 97 7.09 -1.19 -14.65
N ASN A 98 7.47 -1.46 -15.91
CA ASN A 98 6.85 -2.51 -16.70
C ASN A 98 7.58 -3.81 -16.37
N MET A 99 7.16 -4.48 -15.30
CA MET A 99 7.59 -5.87 -15.08
C MET A 99 6.84 -6.75 -16.05
N ASP A 100 7.52 -7.17 -17.12
CA ASP A 100 7.06 -8.16 -18.09
C ASP A 100 5.55 -8.06 -18.42
N ALA A 101 5.08 -6.83 -18.62
CA ALA A 101 3.76 -6.43 -19.11
C ALA A 101 2.52 -6.70 -18.22
N GLU A 102 2.62 -7.05 -16.93
CA GLU A 102 1.43 -7.37 -16.13
C GLU A 102 0.90 -6.21 -15.27
N ILE A 103 1.79 -5.35 -14.75
CA ILE A 103 1.40 -4.21 -13.92
C ILE A 103 2.07 -2.92 -14.36
N GLU A 104 1.33 -1.82 -14.24
CA GLU A 104 1.84 -0.45 -14.35
C GLU A 104 1.72 0.22 -12.96
N LEU A 105 2.86 0.69 -12.45
CA LEU A 105 2.96 1.44 -11.20
C LEU A 105 3.10 2.93 -11.49
N GLY A 106 2.27 3.74 -10.85
CA GLY A 106 2.29 5.19 -11.02
C GLY A 106 2.06 5.94 -9.72
N ARG A 107 2.59 7.15 -9.61
CA ARG A 107 2.27 8.07 -8.52
C ARG A 107 1.06 8.90 -8.89
N VAL A 108 0.08 8.98 -7.98
CA VAL A 108 -1.09 9.86 -8.13
C VAL A 108 -1.17 10.76 -6.90
N GLY A 109 -0.62 11.98 -7.01
CA GLY A 109 -0.51 12.92 -5.90
C GLY A 109 0.39 12.40 -4.77
N VAL A 110 -0.22 12.05 -3.62
CA VAL A 110 0.46 11.38 -2.49
C VAL A 110 0.26 9.87 -2.46
N SER A 111 -0.57 9.34 -3.37
CA SER A 111 -0.94 7.93 -3.45
C SER A 111 -0.13 7.18 -4.52
N VAL A 112 -0.20 5.85 -4.48
CA VAL A 112 0.36 4.96 -5.51
C VAL A 112 -0.78 4.26 -6.22
N ARG A 113 -0.75 4.25 -7.55
CA ARG A 113 -1.67 3.52 -8.41
C ARG A 113 -1.00 2.23 -8.87
N LEU A 114 -1.69 1.12 -8.65
CA LEU A 114 -1.40 -0.19 -9.22
C LEU A 114 -2.42 -0.43 -10.32
N LYS A 115 -1.98 -0.57 -11.56
CA LYS A 115 -2.84 -0.89 -12.70
C LYS A 115 -2.45 -2.24 -13.24
N ASN A 116 -3.41 -3.13 -13.38
CA ASN A 116 -3.25 -4.38 -14.10
C ASN A 116 -3.38 -4.10 -15.60
N LEU A 117 -2.33 -4.40 -16.36
CA LEU A 117 -2.29 -4.13 -17.80
C LEU A 117 -3.11 -5.14 -18.61
N ASN A 118 -3.32 -6.35 -18.09
CA ASN A 118 -4.11 -7.39 -18.74
C ASN A 118 -5.62 -7.13 -18.64
N THR A 119 -6.09 -6.63 -17.49
CA THR A 119 -7.52 -6.34 -17.27
C THR A 119 -7.86 -4.86 -17.46
N ASN A 120 -6.85 -4.00 -17.57
CA ASN A 120 -6.96 -2.53 -17.56
C ASN A 120 -7.63 -1.97 -16.28
N HIS A 121 -7.79 -2.79 -15.23
CA HIS A 121 -8.30 -2.36 -13.94
C HIS A 121 -7.19 -1.71 -13.12
N GLU A 122 -7.55 -0.71 -12.33
CA GLU A 122 -6.60 0.00 -11.48
C GLU A 122 -7.13 0.18 -10.05
N ARG A 123 -6.18 0.21 -9.11
CA ARG A 123 -6.43 0.53 -7.72
C ARG A 123 -5.43 1.58 -7.24
N THR A 124 -5.96 2.60 -6.60
CA THR A 124 -5.15 3.63 -5.94
C THR A 124 -5.07 3.33 -4.45
N LEU A 125 -3.85 3.26 -3.93
CA LEU A 125 -3.51 3.01 -2.54
C LEU A 125 -3.01 4.31 -1.90
N ALA A 126 -3.53 4.63 -0.71
CA ALA A 126 -2.97 5.69 0.12
C ALA A 126 -1.51 5.37 0.48
N SER A 127 -0.72 6.41 0.77
CA SER A 127 0.71 6.28 1.07
C SER A 127 1.01 5.29 2.20
N SER A 128 0.24 5.33 3.29
CA SER A 128 0.39 4.41 4.41
C SER A 128 0.15 2.95 4.00
N VAL A 129 -0.96 2.69 3.31
CA VAL A 129 -1.32 1.35 2.80
C VAL A 129 -0.25 0.83 1.83
N ALA A 130 0.26 1.68 0.95
CA ALA A 130 1.34 1.30 0.02
C ALA A 130 2.62 0.92 0.76
N LYS A 131 2.99 1.63 1.84
CA LYS A 131 4.15 1.27 2.69
C LYS A 131 3.95 -0.06 3.42
N GLU A 132 2.74 -0.33 3.89
CA GLU A 132 2.42 -1.61 4.53
C GLU A 132 2.44 -2.76 3.51
N LEU A 133 1.93 -2.52 2.29
CA LEU A 133 1.98 -3.49 1.20
C LEU A 133 3.42 -3.88 0.87
N VAL A 134 4.31 -2.90 0.77
CA VAL A 134 5.76 -3.14 0.61
C VAL A 134 6.32 -4.03 1.70
N ALA A 135 5.97 -3.77 2.97
CA ALA A 135 6.46 -4.58 4.08
C ALA A 135 5.97 -6.04 4.00
N LEU A 136 4.71 -6.25 3.61
CA LEU A 136 4.14 -7.59 3.40
C LEU A 136 4.78 -8.31 2.21
N LEU A 137 4.92 -7.64 1.07
CA LEU A 137 5.59 -8.21 -0.12
C LEU A 137 7.03 -8.64 0.21
N ARG A 138 7.78 -7.81 0.95
CA ARG A 138 9.12 -8.15 1.40
C ARG A 138 9.13 -9.31 2.40
N HIS A 139 8.10 -9.48 3.22
CA HIS A 139 7.98 -10.62 4.12
C HIS A 139 7.82 -11.92 3.33
N HIS A 140 6.81 -12.00 2.46
CA HIS A 140 6.52 -13.17 1.63
C HIS A 140 7.63 -13.52 0.63
N ALA A 141 8.41 -12.54 0.17
CA ALA A 141 9.52 -12.82 -0.73
C ALA A 141 10.78 -13.36 -0.03
N ASN A 142 10.94 -13.15 1.28
CA ASN A 142 12.14 -13.55 2.02
C ASN A 142 11.98 -14.81 2.86
N HIS A 143 10.74 -15.27 3.08
CA HIS A 143 10.38 -16.54 3.72
C HIS A 143 9.90 -17.52 2.66
#